data_AF-A0AA39WWJ0-F1
#
_entry.id   AF-A0AA39WWJ0-F1
#
_cell.length_a   1.000
_cell.length_b   1.000
_cell.length_c   1.000
_cell.angle_alpha   90.00
_cell.angle_beta   90.00
_cell.angle_gamma   90.00
#
_symmetry.space_group_name_H-M   'P 1'
#
loop_
_entity.id
_entity.type
_entity.pdbx_description
1 polymer ?
#
loop_
_entity_poly.entity_id
_entity_poly.type
_entity_poly.pdbx_seq_one_letter_code
_entity_poly.pdbx_strand_id
1 'polypeptide(L)' 'MISLINNERMLAGKGPVGFTNPVLYRHPEVLEDVVHGHNVGCYEGHGFRAAKGWDAATGLGSPDFQRLLDLYMSLP' A
#
# COMPACT_ATOMS: atom_id res chain seq x y z
N MET A 1 -5.10 7.00 -7.67
CA MET A 1 -4.72 7.28 -6.27
C MET A 1 -3.40 8.04 -6.17
N ILE A 2 -2.24 7.45 -6.48
CA ILE A 2 -0.93 8.14 -6.35
C ILE A 2 -0.84 9.47 -7.12
N SER A 3 -1.44 9.55 -8.31
CA SER A 3 -1.50 10.82 -9.06
C SER A 3 -2.26 11.93 -8.32
N LEU A 4 -3.26 11.61 -7.49
CA LEU A 4 -3.97 12.58 -6.65
C LEU A 4 -3.06 13.07 -5.51
N ILE A 5 -2.32 12.17 -4.86
CA ILE A 5 -1.33 12.55 -3.85
C ILE A 5 -0.24 13.44 -4.46
N ASN A 6 0.21 13.14 -5.68
CA ASN A 6 1.14 14.00 -6.40
C ASN A 6 0.54 15.37 -6.74
N ASN A 7 -0.76 15.45 -7.04
CA ASN A 7 -1.45 16.73 -7.22
C ASN A 7 -1.42 17.57 -5.93
N GLU A 8 -1.77 16.97 -4.79
CA GLU A 8 -1.71 17.66 -3.49
C GLU A 8 -0.29 18.10 -3.12
N ARG A 9 0.71 17.24 -3.34
CA ARG A 9 2.13 17.58 -3.15
C ARG A 9 2.54 18.75 -4.04
N MET A 10 2.12 18.76 -5.31
CA MET A 10 2.42 19.85 -6.24
C MET A 10 1.78 21.17 -5.80
N LEU A 11 0.52 21.15 -5.34
CA LEU A 11 -0.14 22.33 -4.78
C LEU A 11 0.58 22.88 -3.54
N ALA A 12 1.23 22.00 -2.76
CA ALA A 12 2.08 22.37 -1.63
C ALA A 12 3.54 22.68 -2.01
N GLY A 13 3.89 22.77 -3.30
CA GLY A 13 5.24 23.08 -3.77
C GLY A 13 6.27 21.94 -3.59
N LYS A 14 5.81 20.72 -3.34
CA LYS A 14 6.65 19.51 -3.18
C LYS A 14 6.81 18.76 -4.51
N GLY A 15 7.90 17.99 -4.63
CA GLY A 15 8.12 17.08 -5.76
C GLY A 15 7.22 15.82 -5.70
N PRO A 16 7.13 15.01 -6.77
CA PRO A 16 6.32 13.79 -6.79
C PRO A 16 6.88 12.72 -5.83
N VAL A 17 6.04 11.77 -5.40
CA VAL A 17 6.43 10.72 -4.43
C VAL A 17 7.49 9.74 -4.94
N GLY A 18 7.64 9.58 -6.25
CA GLY A 18 8.64 8.69 -6.85
C GLY A 18 8.43 7.21 -6.53
N PHE A 19 9.53 6.51 -6.20
CA PHE A 19 9.50 5.08 -5.87
C PHE A 19 8.94 4.84 -4.47
N THR A 20 7.70 4.32 -4.42
CA THR A 20 6.91 4.24 -3.19
C THR A 20 7.24 3.04 -2.29
N ASN A 21 7.76 1.94 -2.83
CA ASN A 21 7.92 0.70 -2.05
C ASN A 21 8.72 0.90 -0.75
N PRO A 22 9.90 1.57 -0.72
CA PRO A 22 10.64 1.72 0.53
C PRO A 22 9.87 2.49 1.61
N VAL A 23 8.99 3.41 1.21
CA VAL A 23 8.12 4.15 2.13
C VAL A 23 7.02 3.23 2.64
N LEU A 24 6.30 2.54 1.74
CA LEU A 24 5.18 1.67 2.11
C LEU A 24 5.61 0.52 3.03
N TYR A 25 6.76 -0.10 2.77
CA TYR A 25 7.29 -1.17 3.62
C TYR A 25 7.82 -0.67 4.97
N ARG A 26 8.11 0.63 5.12
CA ARG A 26 8.43 1.24 6.42
C ARG A 26 7.19 1.73 7.18
N HIS A 27 6.09 1.95 6.47
CA HIS A 27 4.85 2.49 7.00
C HIS A 27 3.65 1.61 6.62
N PRO A 28 3.61 0.33 7.05
CA PRO A 28 2.49 -0.55 6.72
C PRO A 28 1.15 -0.08 7.32
N GLU A 29 1.17 0.75 8.36
CA GLU A 29 -0.02 1.28 9.04
C GLU A 29 -0.96 2.12 8.15
N VAL A 30 -0.48 2.56 6.97
CA VAL A 30 -1.30 3.29 5.98
C VAL A 30 -2.06 2.37 5.02
N LEU A 31 -1.94 1.05 5.20
CA LEU A 31 -2.70 0.04 4.47
C LEU A 31 -3.60 -0.74 5.44
N GLU A 32 -4.70 -1.25 4.91
CA GLU A 32 -5.63 -2.14 5.58
C GLU A 32 -5.22 -3.60 5.30
N ASP A 33 -4.78 -4.28 6.36
CA ASP A 33 -4.26 -5.64 6.34
C ASP A 33 -5.36 -6.67 6.03
N VAL A 34 -5.15 -7.50 5.01
CA VAL A 34 -6.09 -8.55 4.60
C VAL A 34 -5.64 -9.87 5.21
N VAL A 35 -6.33 -10.33 6.26
CA VAL A 35 -5.91 -11.53 7.02
C VAL A 35 -6.72 -12.80 6.74
N HIS A 36 -7.67 -12.72 5.79
CA HIS A 36 -8.57 -13.82 5.46
C HIS A 36 -8.58 -14.09 3.95
N GLY A 37 -8.47 -15.37 3.59
CA GLY A 37 -8.49 -15.83 2.19
C GLY A 37 -7.18 -16.47 1.76
N HIS A 38 -7.09 -16.75 0.46
CA HIS A 38 -5.91 -17.27 -0.22
C HIS A 38 -5.99 -16.86 -1.70
N ASN A 39 -4.87 -16.78 -2.39
CA ASN A 39 -4.88 -16.70 -3.85
C ASN A 39 -5.07 -18.09 -4.47
N VAL A 40 -5.58 -18.16 -5.70
CA VAL A 40 -5.73 -19.43 -6.41
C VAL A 40 -4.35 -19.95 -6.82
N GLY A 41 -4.11 -21.23 -6.54
CA GLY A 41 -2.89 -21.97 -6.91
C GLY A 41 -3.09 -22.82 -8.17
N CYS A 42 -2.14 -23.73 -8.43
CA CYS A 42 -2.24 -24.65 -9.56
C CYS A 42 -3.45 -25.58 -9.43
N TYR A 43 -4.09 -25.90 -10.57
CA TYR A 43 -5.21 -26.85 -10.67
C TYR A 43 -6.37 -26.56 -9.70
N GLU A 44 -6.79 -25.29 -9.58
CA GLU A 44 -7.89 -24.84 -8.71
C GLU A 44 -7.65 -25.07 -7.20
N GLY A 45 -6.42 -25.42 -6.81
CA GLY A 45 -6.02 -25.54 -5.41
C GLY A 45 -5.84 -24.19 -4.73
N HIS A 46 -5.72 -24.21 -3.40
CA HIS A 46 -5.33 -23.04 -2.62
C HIS A 46 -3.83 -22.74 -2.81
N GLY A 47 -3.50 -21.49 -3.10
CA GLY A 47 -2.13 -20.98 -3.13
C GLY A 47 -1.66 -20.53 -1.75
N PHE A 48 -1.06 -19.34 -1.67
CA PHE A 48 -0.65 -18.73 -0.41
C PHE A 48 -1.86 -18.20 0.35
N ARG A 49 -1.84 -18.39 1.67
CA ARG A 49 -2.88 -17.89 2.57
C ARG A 49 -2.58 -16.45 2.97
N ALA A 50 -3.64 -15.64 3.05
CA ALA A 50 -3.58 -14.33 3.66
C ALA A 50 -3.29 -14.44 5.18
N ALA A 51 -2.48 -13.54 5.72
CA ALA A 51 -2.03 -13.60 7.11
C ALA A 51 -1.73 -12.20 7.65
N LYS A 52 -1.60 -12.07 8.98
CA LYS A 52 -1.29 -10.79 9.61
C LYS A 52 0.05 -10.24 9.10
N GLY A 53 0.05 -8.98 8.66
CA GLY A 53 1.23 -8.29 8.14
C GLY A 53 1.41 -8.52 6.64
N TRP A 54 2.68 -8.59 6.19
CA TRP A 54 2.94 -8.90 4.79
C TRP A 54 2.63 -10.37 4.49
N ASP A 55 1.89 -10.64 3.42
CA ASP A 55 1.70 -11.98 2.90
C ASP A 55 1.83 -12.06 1.37
N ALA A 56 1.99 -13.28 0.86
CA ALA A 56 2.18 -13.54 -0.58
C ALA A 56 0.86 -13.55 -1.38
N ALA A 57 -0.29 -13.31 -0.75
CA ALA A 57 -1.59 -13.21 -1.42
C ALA A 57 -1.97 -11.74 -1.70
N THR A 58 -1.69 -10.82 -0.77
CA THR A 58 -2.14 -9.43 -0.78
C THR A 58 -1.04 -8.41 -0.49
N GLY A 59 0.19 -8.85 -0.18
CA GLY A 59 1.29 -7.97 0.16
C GLY A 59 1.04 -7.29 1.51
N LEU A 60 1.12 -5.95 1.54
CA LEU A 60 0.82 -5.16 2.75
C LEU A 60 -0.69 -4.90 2.94
N GLY A 61 -1.55 -5.39 2.05
CA GLY A 61 -2.99 -5.14 2.08
C GLY A 61 -3.43 -4.02 1.15
N SER A 62 -4.59 -3.45 1.44
CA SER A 62 -5.27 -2.46 0.59
C SER A 62 -4.95 -1.03 1.02
N PRO A 63 -4.66 -0.10 0.09
CA PRO A 63 -4.28 1.26 0.47
C PRO A 63 -5.44 2.05 1.08
N ASP A 64 -5.23 2.66 2.26
CA ASP A 64 -6.11 3.71 2.80
C ASP A 64 -5.67 5.06 2.22
N PHE A 65 -6.54 5.69 1.42
CA PHE A 65 -6.19 6.93 0.73
C PHE A 65 -5.83 8.07 1.68
N GLN A 66 -6.59 8.24 2.77
CA GLN A 66 -6.39 9.37 3.68
C GLN A 66 -5.08 9.20 4.43
N ARG A 67 -4.79 7.99 4.95
CA ARG A 67 -3.52 7.72 5.64
C ARG A 67 -2.32 7.86 4.71
N LEU A 68 -2.45 7.44 3.44
CA LEU A 68 -1.41 7.62 2.44
C LEU A 68 -1.17 9.09 2.12
N LEU A 69 -2.24 9.88 1.95
CA LEU A 69 -2.13 11.31 1.71
C LEU A 69 -1.38 11.99 2.87
N ASP A 70 -1.80 11.73 4.12
CA ASP A 70 -1.18 12.31 5.31
C ASP A 70 0.32 11.94 5.41
N LEU A 71 0.65 10.66 5.20
CA LEU A 71 2.04 10.18 5.18
C LEU A 71 2.86 10.89 4.10
N TYR A 72 2.42 10.86 2.84
CA TYR A 72 3.20 11.44 1.75
C TYR A 72 3.27 12.96 1.82
N MET A 73 2.31 13.66 2.42
CA MET A 73 2.43 15.11 2.64
C MET A 73 3.43 15.46 3.75
N SER A 74 3.62 14.56 4.73
CA SER A 74 4.60 14.72 5.81
C SER A 74 6.06 14.53 5.35
N LEU A 75 6.28 13.73 4.30
CA LEU A 75 7.61 13.49 3.73
C LEU A 75 8.12 14.73 2.99
N PRO A 76 9.45 14.97 2.94
CA PRO A 76 10.07 16.09 2.22
C PRO A 76 9.45 16.35 0.84
#